data_AF-R7MI75-F1
#
_entry.id   AF-R7MI75-F1
#
_cell.length_a   1.000
_cell.length_b   1.000
_cell.length_c   1.000
_cell.angle_alpha   90.00
_cell.angle_beta   90.00
_cell.angle_gamma   90.00
#
_symmetry.space_group_name_H-M   'P 1'
#
loop_
_entity.id
_entity.type
_entity.pdbx_description
1 polymer ?
#
loop_
_entity_poly.entity_id
_entity_poly.type
_entity_poly.pdbx_seq_one_letter_code
_entity_poly.pdbx_strand_id
1 'polypeptide(L)'
;MYEIKKQIYLDFTKNQKSALCNYLRALVKKSPDWSVEEIWESFVADEKYYLELNCSRFEFLAEVIDEQWFESDSIKYLKECKKYYDYKEKQRPIIEANKEFEKKKRKFLQEVKMSKEAPTKKQLYYYDRLCKKYGIEKKELESKLEARNIIDKIITEHSTGYKIDIDTTGNEEC
;
A
#
# COMPACT_ATOMS: atom_id res chain seq x y z
N MET A 1 -15.42 -7.32 12.32
CA MET A 1 -16.06 -6.42 11.30
C MET A 1 -17.25 -7.05 10.57
N TYR A 2 -17.22 -8.30 10.08
CA TYR A 2 -18.38 -8.90 9.41
C TYR A 2 -19.52 -9.26 10.38
N GLU A 3 -19.17 -9.77 11.56
CA GLU A 3 -20.14 -10.22 12.55
C GLU A 3 -20.90 -9.06 13.21
N ILE A 4 -20.23 -7.94 13.47
CA ILE A 4 -20.90 -6.75 14.03
C ILE A 4 -21.97 -6.21 13.07
N LYS A 5 -21.73 -6.29 11.75
CA LYS A 5 -22.69 -5.85 10.75
C LYS A 5 -23.98 -6.69 10.76
N LYS A 6 -24.01 -7.88 11.38
CA LYS A 6 -25.26 -8.64 11.53
C LYS A 6 -26.10 -8.18 12.72
N GLN A 7 -25.52 -7.41 13.64
CA GLN A 7 -26.12 -7.07 14.94
C GLN A 7 -26.58 -5.61 15.05
N ILE A 8 -26.12 -4.74 14.14
CA ILE A 8 -26.41 -3.30 14.15
C ILE A 8 -27.43 -2.93 13.07
N TYR A 9 -28.16 -1.83 13.23
CA TYR A 9 -29.05 -1.25 12.20
C TYR A 9 -30.02 -2.28 11.61
N LEU A 10 -30.79 -2.95 12.46
CA LEU A 10 -31.67 -4.05 12.04
C LEU A 10 -32.81 -3.57 11.15
N ASP A 11 -33.28 -2.33 11.34
CA ASP A 11 -34.37 -1.74 10.56
C ASP A 11 -33.92 -1.09 9.26
N PHE A 12 -32.60 -1.01 9.02
CA PHE A 12 -32.08 -0.44 7.78
C PHE A 12 -32.09 -1.45 6.64
N THR A 13 -32.42 -0.96 5.45
CA THR A 13 -32.19 -1.73 4.23
C THR A 13 -30.71 -2.05 4.07
N LYS A 14 -30.41 -3.13 3.34
CA LYS A 14 -29.03 -3.54 3.03
C LYS A 14 -28.19 -2.40 2.44
N ASN A 15 -28.80 -1.55 1.60
CA ASN A 15 -28.11 -0.45 0.94
C ASN A 15 -27.79 0.70 1.89
N GLN A 16 -28.76 1.15 2.70
CA GLN A 16 -28.57 2.17 3.73
C GLN A 16 -27.47 1.75 4.70
N LYS A 17 -27.57 0.52 5.21
CA LYS A 17 -26.61 -0.07 6.13
C LYS A 17 -25.20 -0.15 5.53
N SER A 18 -25.08 -0.62 4.29
CA SER A 18 -23.79 -0.69 3.59
C SER A 18 -23.18 0.69 3.40
N ALA A 19 -23.97 1.66 2.94
CA ALA A 19 -23.51 3.03 2.69
C ALA A 19 -23.01 3.69 3.98
N LEU A 20 -23.79 3.64 5.06
CA LEU A 20 -23.42 4.21 6.35
C LEU A 20 -22.18 3.52 6.94
N CYS A 21 -22.16 2.18 6.96
CA CYS A 21 -21.02 1.42 7.47
C CYS A 21 -19.72 1.72 6.71
N ASN A 22 -19.80 1.95 5.40
CA ASN A 22 -18.61 2.29 4.61
C ASN A 22 -18.15 3.71 4.89
N TYR A 23 -19.09 4.64 5.08
CA TYR A 23 -18.78 6.01 5.45
C TYR A 23 -18.13 6.11 6.84
N LEU A 24 -18.76 5.55 7.88
CA LEU A 24 -18.22 5.56 9.24
C LEU A 24 -16.84 4.92 9.31
N ARG A 25 -16.63 3.81 8.59
CA ARG A 25 -15.30 3.18 8.50
C ARG A 25 -14.27 4.10 7.86
N ALA A 26 -14.64 4.80 6.79
CA ALA A 26 -13.76 5.75 6.13
C ALA A 26 -13.44 6.95 7.04
N LEU A 27 -14.41 7.39 7.84
CA LEU A 27 -14.23 8.44 8.85
C LEU A 27 -13.20 8.00 9.90
N VAL A 28 -13.34 6.81 10.49
CA VAL A 28 -12.34 6.27 11.44
C VAL A 28 -10.94 6.19 10.82
N LYS A 29 -10.85 5.83 9.52
CA LYS A 29 -9.56 5.77 8.82
C LYS A 29 -8.91 7.15 8.67
N LYS A 30 -9.72 8.19 8.43
CA LYS A 30 -9.25 9.59 8.26
C LYS A 30 -8.92 10.26 9.59
N SER A 31 -9.51 9.79 10.68
CA SER A 31 -9.33 10.33 12.03
C SER A 31 -8.67 9.28 12.96
N PRO A 32 -7.42 8.88 12.70
CA PRO A 32 -6.73 7.84 13.47
C PRO A 32 -6.47 8.25 14.93
N ASP A 33 -6.40 9.55 15.23
CA ASP A 33 -6.08 10.04 16.58
C ASP A 33 -7.33 10.34 17.42
N TRP A 34 -8.50 10.41 16.78
CA TRP A 34 -9.75 10.71 17.48
C TRP A 34 -10.28 9.47 18.22
N SER A 35 -10.84 9.71 19.40
CA SER A 35 -11.64 8.75 20.15
C SER A 35 -12.93 8.38 19.39
N VAL A 36 -13.58 7.31 19.83
CA VAL A 36 -14.85 6.89 19.21
C VAL A 36 -15.92 7.94 19.42
N GLU A 37 -15.91 8.55 20.60
CA GLU A 37 -16.85 9.58 21.04
C GLU A 37 -16.68 10.85 20.20
N GLU A 38 -15.45 11.33 19.99
CA GLU A 38 -15.18 12.50 19.11
C GLU A 38 -15.61 12.24 17.66
N ILE A 39 -15.36 11.03 17.14
CA ILE A 39 -15.81 10.65 15.79
C ILE A 39 -17.34 10.64 15.69
N TRP A 40 -18.00 10.13 16.72
CA TRP A 40 -19.46 10.07 16.78
C TRP A 40 -20.07 11.48 16.86
N GLU A 41 -19.59 12.32 17.76
CA GLU A 41 -20.06 13.70 17.94
C GLU A 41 -19.86 14.51 16.65
N SER A 42 -18.69 14.42 16.01
CA SER A 42 -18.42 15.07 14.74
C SER A 42 -19.36 14.58 13.63
N PHE A 43 -19.59 13.26 13.55
CA PHE A 43 -20.52 12.70 12.57
C PHE A 43 -21.93 13.22 12.77
N VAL A 44 -22.45 13.20 14.00
CA VAL A 44 -23.82 13.65 14.30
C VAL A 44 -23.97 15.15 14.03
N ALA A 45 -22.98 15.97 14.40
CA ALA A 45 -23.01 17.41 14.15
C ALA A 45 -23.08 17.73 12.65
N ASP A 46 -22.19 17.12 11.86
CA ASP A 46 -22.18 17.28 10.41
C ASP A 46 -23.50 16.80 9.78
N GLU A 47 -23.98 15.63 10.19
CA GLU A 47 -25.15 15.01 9.60
C GLU A 47 -26.44 15.78 9.92
N LYS A 48 -26.59 16.28 11.15
CA LYS A 48 -27.71 17.17 11.51
C LYS A 48 -27.72 18.44 10.68
N TYR A 49 -26.55 19.06 10.49
CA TYR A 49 -26.42 20.24 9.63
C TYR A 49 -26.83 19.95 8.19
N TYR A 50 -26.40 18.82 7.61
CA TYR A 50 -26.77 18.45 6.24
C TYR A 50 -28.25 18.06 6.11
N LEU A 51 -28.86 17.47 7.14
CA LEU A 51 -30.28 17.17 7.19
C LEU A 51 -31.11 18.45 7.23
N GLU A 52 -30.73 19.44 8.04
CA GLU A 52 -31.38 20.76 8.09
C GLU A 52 -31.35 21.48 6.73
N LEU A 53 -30.24 21.34 5.99
CA LEU A 53 -30.08 21.90 4.64
C LEU A 53 -30.72 21.05 3.53
N ASN A 54 -31.34 19.91 3.86
CA ASN A 54 -31.87 18.94 2.89
C ASN A 54 -30.85 18.50 1.83
N CYS A 55 -29.58 18.35 2.21
CA CYS A 55 -28.49 17.90 1.33
C CYS A 55 -27.68 16.73 1.92
N SER A 56 -28.21 16.10 2.96
CA SER A 56 -27.63 14.91 3.56
C SER A 56 -27.60 13.75 2.56
N ARG A 57 -26.48 13.02 2.55
CA ARG A 57 -26.37 11.75 1.81
C ARG A 57 -27.19 10.63 2.47
N PHE A 58 -27.51 10.79 3.74
CA PHE A 58 -28.21 9.83 4.57
C PHE A 58 -29.54 10.41 5.05
N GLU A 59 -30.37 10.89 4.10
CA GLU A 59 -31.69 11.47 4.38
C GLU A 59 -32.55 10.60 5.32
N PHE A 60 -32.42 9.27 5.20
CA PHE A 60 -33.10 8.29 6.06
C PHE A 60 -32.71 8.36 7.55
N LEU A 61 -31.69 9.14 7.92
CA LEU A 61 -31.31 9.38 9.30
C LEU A 61 -32.14 10.46 9.97
N ALA A 62 -32.90 11.27 9.22
CA ALA A 62 -33.72 12.36 9.79
C ALA A 62 -34.61 11.91 10.96
N GLU A 63 -35.17 10.70 10.87
CA GLU A 63 -36.10 10.16 11.87
C GLU A 63 -35.40 9.37 12.99
N VAL A 64 -34.11 9.04 12.83
CA VAL A 64 -33.42 8.09 13.72
C VAL A 64 -32.09 8.60 14.29
N ILE A 65 -31.62 9.77 13.86
CA ILE A 65 -30.31 10.31 14.26
C ILE A 65 -30.22 10.59 15.77
N ASP A 66 -31.35 10.92 16.39
CA ASP A 66 -31.47 11.17 17.84
C ASP A 66 -31.92 9.93 18.63
N GLU A 67 -32.09 8.78 17.96
CA GLU A 67 -32.52 7.56 18.62
C GLU A 67 -31.37 6.86 19.34
N GLN A 68 -31.62 6.45 20.59
CA GLN A 68 -30.60 5.82 21.44
C GLN A 68 -30.07 4.50 20.86
N TRP A 69 -30.92 3.76 20.16
CA TRP A 69 -30.52 2.50 19.53
C TRP A 69 -29.54 2.74 18.38
N PHE A 70 -29.73 3.82 17.62
CA PHE A 70 -28.89 4.19 16.48
C PHE A 70 -27.51 4.64 16.96
N GLU A 71 -27.46 5.46 18.01
CA GLU A 71 -26.22 5.81 18.69
C GLU A 71 -25.47 4.57 19.19
N SER A 72 -26.16 3.69 19.93
CA SER A 72 -25.56 2.48 20.50
C SER A 72 -24.92 1.61 19.41
N ASP A 73 -25.64 1.41 18.31
CA ASP A 73 -25.18 0.61 17.19
C ASP A 73 -24.02 1.26 16.44
N SER A 74 -24.07 2.58 16.26
CA SER A 74 -23.00 3.37 15.64
C SER A 74 -21.72 3.33 16.46
N ILE A 75 -21.80 3.56 17.77
CA ILE A 75 -20.65 3.48 18.68
C ILE A 75 -20.05 2.06 18.68
N LYS A 76 -20.88 1.01 18.74
CA LYS A 76 -20.39 -0.39 18.63
C LYS A 76 -19.62 -0.61 17.33
N TYR A 77 -20.14 -0.11 16.21
CA TYR A 77 -19.50 -0.26 14.91
C TYR A 77 -18.20 0.54 14.79
N LEU A 78 -18.16 1.76 15.32
CA LEU A 78 -16.96 2.61 15.36
C LEU A 78 -15.85 1.97 16.20
N LYS A 79 -16.18 1.41 17.38
CA LYS A 79 -15.22 0.64 18.20
C LYS A 79 -14.60 -0.52 17.44
N GLU A 80 -15.42 -1.26 16.69
CA GLU A 80 -14.94 -2.37 15.88
C GLU A 80 -14.07 -1.89 14.70
N CYS A 81 -14.39 -0.74 14.10
CA CYS A 81 -13.56 -0.11 13.07
C CYS A 81 -12.20 0.31 13.62
N LYS A 82 -12.15 0.91 14.82
CA LYS A 82 -10.90 1.31 15.46
C LYS A 82 -10.00 0.12 15.72
N LYS A 83 -10.53 -0.93 16.36
CA LYS A 83 -9.83 -2.21 16.59
C LYS A 83 -9.26 -2.80 15.30
N TYR A 84 -10.03 -2.73 14.20
CA TYR A 84 -9.58 -3.21 12.90
C TYR A 84 -8.35 -2.46 12.38
N TYR A 85 -8.32 -1.13 12.49
CA TYR A 85 -7.18 -0.32 12.05
C TYR A 85 -5.98 -0.46 12.99
N ASP A 86 -6.20 -0.51 14.30
CA ASP A 86 -5.13 -0.75 15.28
C ASP A 86 -4.44 -2.10 15.03
N TYR A 87 -5.23 -3.14 14.74
CA TYR A 87 -4.70 -4.45 14.39
C TYR A 87 -3.91 -4.41 13.08
N LYS A 88 -4.40 -3.68 12.08
CA LYS A 88 -3.70 -3.52 10.80
C LYS A 88 -2.36 -2.80 10.95
N GLU A 89 -2.29 -1.74 11.74
CA GLU A 89 -1.04 -1.04 12.00
C GLU A 89 -0.05 -1.94 12.76
N LYS A 90 -0.51 -2.70 13.75
CA LYS A 90 0.34 -3.70 14.44
C LYS A 90 0.90 -4.78 13.49
N GLN A 91 0.14 -5.16 12.46
CA GLN A 91 0.58 -6.12 11.46
C GLN A 91 1.49 -5.52 10.36
N ARG A 92 1.53 -4.20 10.22
CA ARG A 92 2.25 -3.52 9.15
C ARG A 92 3.73 -3.91 9.07
N PRO A 93 4.50 -4.00 10.18
CA PRO A 93 5.92 -4.39 10.12
C PRO A 93 6.11 -5.81 9.58
N ILE A 94 5.25 -6.75 9.96
CA ILE A 94 5.30 -8.14 9.51
C ILE A 94 4.99 -8.23 8.02
N ILE A 95 3.97 -7.49 7.57
CA ILE A 95 3.58 -7.43 6.15
C ILE A 95 4.71 -6.83 5.31
N GLU A 96 5.37 -5.78 5.80
CA GLU A 96 6.48 -5.13 5.12
C GLU A 96 7.71 -6.05 5.02
N ALA A 97 8.10 -6.69 6.12
CA ALA A 97 9.18 -7.69 6.13
C ALA A 97 8.90 -8.85 5.15
N ASN A 98 7.67 -9.35 5.10
CA ASN A 98 7.28 -10.41 4.17
C ASN A 98 7.34 -9.95 2.70
N LYS A 99 6.92 -8.71 2.41
CA LYS A 99 7.03 -8.14 1.05
C LYS A 99 8.48 -8.02 0.61
N GLU A 100 9.37 -7.58 1.50
CA GLU A 100 10.80 -7.49 1.20
C GLU A 100 11.42 -8.86 0.99
N PHE A 101 11.09 -9.83 1.84
CA PHE A 101 11.55 -11.21 1.70
C PHE A 101 11.14 -11.80 0.35
N GLU A 102 9.87 -11.68 -0.04
CA GLU A 102 9.38 -12.16 -1.34
C GLU A 102 10.00 -11.39 -2.52
N LYS A 103 10.35 -10.10 -2.35
CA LYS A 103 11.12 -9.35 -3.37
C LYS A 103 12.54 -9.91 -3.50
N LYS A 104 13.23 -10.18 -2.39
CA LYS A 104 14.58 -10.78 -2.38
C LYS A 104 14.57 -12.18 -2.99
N LYS A 105 13.59 -13.01 -2.61
CA LYS A 105 13.41 -14.36 -3.14
C LYS A 105 13.17 -14.36 -4.65
N ARG A 106 12.33 -13.47 -5.17
CA ARG A 106 12.11 -13.35 -6.63
C ARG A 106 13.37 -12.95 -7.38
N LYS A 107 14.14 -11.98 -6.86
CA LYS A 107 15.44 -11.59 -7.45
C LYS A 107 16.42 -12.76 -7.44
N PHE A 108 16.54 -13.46 -6.32
CA PHE A 108 17.40 -14.64 -6.20
C PHE A 108 17.03 -15.74 -7.20
N LEU A 109 15.74 -16.08 -7.32
CA LEU A 109 15.28 -17.08 -8.30
C LEU A 109 15.57 -16.64 -9.74
N GLN A 110 15.46 -15.35 -10.05
CA GLN A 110 15.83 -14.82 -11.35
C GLN A 110 17.34 -14.96 -11.61
N GLU A 111 18.19 -14.67 -10.62
CA GLU A 111 19.64 -14.84 -10.71
C GLU A 111 20.03 -16.29 -10.90
N VAL A 112 19.45 -17.21 -10.13
CA VAL A 112 19.65 -18.66 -10.28
C VAL A 112 19.22 -19.15 -11.66
N LYS A 113 18.16 -18.58 -12.23
CA LYS A 113 17.77 -18.90 -13.61
C LYS A 113 18.81 -18.39 -14.61
N MET A 114 19.26 -17.15 -14.48
CA MET A 114 20.25 -16.55 -15.36
C MET A 114 21.64 -17.20 -15.26
N SER A 115 22.01 -17.75 -14.11
CA SER A 115 23.29 -18.45 -13.93
C SER A 115 23.34 -19.80 -14.67
N LYS A 116 22.17 -20.39 -14.97
CA LYS A 116 22.07 -21.67 -15.70
C LYS A 116 21.91 -21.49 -17.21
N GLU A 117 21.61 -20.29 -17.68
CA GLU A 117 21.39 -20.00 -19.09
C GLU A 117 22.66 -19.42 -19.73
N ALA A 118 23.02 -19.89 -20.92
CA ALA A 118 24.16 -19.37 -21.66
C ALA A 118 23.96 -17.88 -22.07
N PRO A 119 25.03 -17.06 -22.13
CA PRO A 119 24.95 -15.66 -22.51
C PRO A 119 24.21 -15.44 -23.83
N THR A 120 23.41 -14.38 -23.91
CA THR A 120 22.75 -14.02 -25.17
C THR A 120 23.75 -13.43 -26.18
N LYS A 121 23.46 -13.57 -27.47
CA LYS A 121 24.26 -12.97 -28.56
C LYS A 121 24.47 -11.46 -28.37
N LYS A 122 23.45 -10.74 -27.88
CA LYS A 122 23.53 -9.30 -27.58
C LYS A 122 24.50 -9.00 -26.43
N GLN A 123 24.46 -9.78 -25.35
CA GLN A 123 25.41 -9.63 -24.23
C GLN A 123 26.85 -9.89 -24.67
N LEU A 124 27.09 -10.97 -25.41
CA LEU A 124 28.43 -11.29 -25.95
C LEU A 124 28.95 -10.20 -26.89
N TYR A 125 28.09 -9.71 -27.80
CA TYR A 125 28.44 -8.63 -28.72
C TYR A 125 28.79 -7.34 -27.98
N TYR A 126 28.01 -6.98 -26.97
CA TYR A 126 28.23 -5.77 -26.19
C TYR A 126 29.51 -5.88 -25.34
N TYR A 127 29.73 -7.03 -24.69
CA TYR A 127 30.96 -7.34 -23.98
C TYR A 127 32.20 -7.24 -24.90
N ASP A 128 32.16 -7.84 -26.09
CA ASP A 128 33.26 -7.79 -27.07
C ASP A 128 33.61 -6.34 -27.47
N ARG A 129 32.59 -5.48 -27.63
CA ARG A 129 32.81 -4.05 -27.89
C ARG A 129 33.46 -3.33 -26.70
N LEU A 130 33.04 -3.62 -25.47
CA LEU A 130 33.63 -3.01 -24.28
C LEU A 130 35.09 -3.44 -24.09
N CYS A 131 35.40 -4.73 -24.29
CA CYS A 131 36.76 -5.24 -24.24
C CYS A 131 37.67 -4.55 -25.26
N LYS A 132 37.23 -4.41 -26.51
CA LYS A 132 37.98 -3.70 -27.56
C LYS A 132 38.18 -2.22 -27.23
N LYS A 133 37.17 -1.55 -26.68
CA LYS A 133 37.22 -0.11 -26.36
C LYS A 133 38.23 0.20 -25.26
N TYR A 134 38.27 -0.64 -24.21
CA TYR A 134 39.11 -0.40 -23.03
C TYR A 134 40.38 -1.26 -22.98
N GLY A 135 40.66 -2.03 -24.03
CA GLY A 135 41.85 -2.88 -24.12
C GLY A 135 41.85 -4.04 -23.10
N ILE A 136 40.68 -4.55 -22.72
CA ILE A 136 40.53 -5.62 -21.72
C ILE A 136 40.67 -6.97 -22.39
N GLU A 137 41.43 -7.88 -21.77
CA GLU A 137 41.55 -9.26 -22.23
C GLU A 137 40.20 -9.98 -22.18
N LYS A 138 39.83 -10.61 -23.30
CA LYS A 138 38.53 -11.28 -23.46
C LYS A 138 38.57 -12.65 -22.81
N LYS A 139 37.60 -12.91 -21.91
CA LYS A 139 37.37 -14.23 -21.32
C LYS A 139 36.10 -14.86 -21.89
N GLU A 140 36.02 -16.18 -21.86
CA GLU A 140 34.77 -16.88 -22.14
C GLU A 140 33.79 -16.67 -20.98
N LEU A 141 32.52 -16.46 -21.33
CA LEU A 141 31.45 -16.19 -20.38
C LEU A 141 30.51 -17.40 -20.36
N GLU A 142 30.30 -17.98 -19.19
CA GLU A 142 29.59 -19.25 -19.05
C GLU A 142 28.07 -19.05 -18.89
N SER A 143 27.64 -17.90 -18.33
CA SER A 143 26.23 -17.64 -18.06
C SER A 143 25.75 -16.23 -18.35
N LYS A 144 24.44 -16.04 -18.54
CA LYS A 144 23.82 -14.71 -18.68
C LYS A 144 24.07 -13.85 -17.45
N LEU A 145 24.08 -14.44 -16.26
CA LEU A 145 24.35 -13.73 -15.01
C LEU A 145 25.78 -13.21 -14.99
N GLU A 146 26.75 -14.06 -15.32
CA GLU A 146 28.17 -13.69 -15.39
C GLU A 146 28.41 -12.61 -16.45
N ALA A 147 27.85 -12.79 -17.65
CA ALA A 147 27.94 -11.80 -18.72
C ALA A 147 27.39 -10.44 -18.29
N ARG A 148 26.24 -10.42 -17.62
CA ARG A 148 25.67 -9.18 -17.07
C ARG A 148 26.62 -8.55 -16.04
N ASN A 149 27.07 -9.31 -15.04
CA ASN A 149 27.89 -8.79 -13.95
C ASN A 149 29.22 -8.22 -14.45
N ILE A 150 29.86 -8.88 -15.42
CA ILE A 150 31.12 -8.41 -16.00
C ILE A 150 30.92 -7.16 -16.86
N ILE A 151 29.85 -7.11 -17.65
CA ILE A 151 29.48 -5.91 -18.42
C ILE A 151 29.22 -4.73 -17.47
N ASP A 152 28.39 -4.93 -16.44
CA ASP A 152 28.05 -3.89 -15.46
C ASP A 152 29.31 -3.41 -14.71
N LYS A 153 30.22 -4.32 -14.37
CA LYS A 153 31.51 -4.00 -13.74
C LYS A 153 32.39 -3.14 -14.64
N ILE A 154 32.59 -3.55 -15.91
CA ILE A 154 33.41 -2.79 -16.88
C ILE A 154 32.82 -1.40 -17.10
N ILE A 155 31.49 -1.29 -17.20
CA ILE A 155 30.83 0.01 -17.32
C ILE A 155 31.11 0.87 -16.09
N THR A 156 30.92 0.33 -14.89
CA THR A 156 31.11 1.07 -13.64
C THR A 156 32.55 1.56 -13.50
N GLU A 157 33.53 0.68 -13.70
CA GLU A 157 34.97 0.97 -13.57
C GLU A 157 35.47 1.99 -14.60
N HIS A 158 34.95 1.97 -15.82
CA HIS A 158 35.36 2.86 -16.91
C HIS A 158 34.40 4.03 -17.16
N SER A 159 33.37 4.17 -16.32
CA SER A 159 32.53 5.36 -16.28
C SER A 159 33.25 6.46 -15.51
N THR A 160 34.00 7.30 -16.21
CA THR A 160 34.44 8.58 -15.68
C THR A 160 33.20 9.46 -15.42
N GLY A 161 32.62 9.36 -14.22
CA GLY A 161 31.63 10.30 -13.71
C GLY A 161 30.15 9.96 -13.92
N TYR A 162 29.73 8.70 -13.96
CA TYR A 162 28.29 8.39 -13.91
C TYR A 162 27.82 8.23 -12.46
N LYS A 163 27.47 9.36 -11.81
CA LYS A 163 26.64 9.33 -10.60
C LYS A 163 25.26 8.83 -11.00
N ILE A 164 24.86 7.68 -10.47
CA ILE A 164 23.44 7.32 -10.44
C ILE A 164 22.84 8.21 -9.36
N ASP A 165 22.20 9.31 -9.76
CA ASP A 165 21.28 10.01 -8.85
C ASP A 165 20.11 9.05 -8.60
N ILE A 166 20.20 8.33 -7.49
CA ILE A 166 19.05 7.68 -6.89
C ILE A 166 18.25 8.84 -6.33
N ASP A 167 17.18 9.21 -7.03
CA ASP A 167 16.26 10.25 -6.60
C ASP A 167 15.57 9.81 -5.30
N THR A 168 16.23 10.10 -4.17
CA THR A 168 15.65 10.10 -2.84
C THR A 168 15.21 11.52 -2.51
N THR A 169 14.17 11.97 -3.20
CA THR A 169 13.28 13.04 -2.74
C THR A 169 11.86 12.52 -2.99
N GLY A 170 11.07 12.09 -1.99
CA GLY A 170 11.09 12.55 -0.61
C GLY A 170 10.65 14.00 -0.56
N ASN A 171 9.57 14.33 -1.27
CA ASN A 171 8.72 15.48 -0.96
C ASN A 171 8.16 15.29 0.46
N GLU A 172 8.61 16.14 1.37
CA GLU A 172 7.97 16.68 2.57
C GLU A 172 9.06 17.60 3.15
N GLU A 173 8.97 18.92 2.99
CA GLU A 173 8.20 19.82 3.86
C GLU A 173 7.67 21.06 3.10
N CYS A 174 6.34 21.22 3.09
CA CYS A 174 5.61 22.45 3.43
C CYS A 174 4.10 22.16 3.45
#